data_AF-A0A1W9V3I0-F1
#
_entry.id   AF-A0A1W9V3I0-F1
#
_cell.length_a   1.000
_cell.length_b   1.000
_cell.length_c   1.000
_cell.angle_alpha   90.00
_cell.angle_beta   90.00
_cell.angle_gamma   90.00
#
_symmetry.space_group_name_H-M   'P 1'
#
loop_
_entity.id
_entity.type
_entity.pdbx_description
1 polymer ?
#
loop_
_entity_poly.entity_id
_entity_poly.type
_entity_poly.pdbx_seq_one_letter_code
_entity_poly.pdbx_strand_id
1 'polypeptide(L)'
;MKKTLRILLYILVVLIINFPFLATIMISLKTPSQISASPQPLVFIPTLKNYIDVLTSSSLKFGHYLSNSFFLALLGTVFAIILALPAAYGIVRNGVGKRILLPFIINLRSFPQKGVSCRNTSLCILR
;
A
#
# COMPACT_ATOMS: atom_id res chain seq x y z
N MET A 1 19.81 17.07 30.23
CA MET A 1 18.95 15.89 30.49
C MET A 1 17.64 15.87 29.68
N LYS A 2 16.85 16.95 29.60
CA LYS A 2 15.59 16.98 28.82
C LYS A 2 15.74 16.65 27.32
N LYS A 3 16.87 17.00 26.69
CA LYS A 3 17.15 16.69 25.27
C LYS A 3 17.35 15.19 25.03
N THR A 4 18.12 14.51 25.90
CA THR A 4 18.37 13.07 25.83
C THR A 4 17.09 12.27 26.03
N LEU A 5 16.24 12.67 26.99
CA LEU A 5 14.94 12.02 27.22
C LEU A 5 14.01 12.13 26.00
N ARG A 6 13.96 13.30 25.35
CA ARG A 6 13.17 13.48 24.12
C ARG A 6 13.67 12.62 22.97
N ILE A 7 14.99 12.53 22.80
CA ILE A 7 15.59 11.67 21.76
C ILE A 7 15.26 10.19 22.01
N LEU A 8 15.37 9.73 23.26
CA LEU A 8 15.01 8.37 23.63
C LEU A 8 13.54 8.06 23.36
N LEU A 9 12.64 9.00 23.68
CA LEU A 9 11.20 8.88 23.38
C LEU A 9 10.94 8.82 21.87
N TYR A 10 11.61 9.65 21.07
CA TYR A 10 11.47 9.58 19.61
C TYR A 10 11.95 8.26 19.04
N ILE A 11 13.09 7.74 19.51
CA ILE A 11 13.60 6.43 19.09
C ILE A 11 12.61 5.31 19.45
N LEU A 12 12.05 5.34 20.66
CA LEU A 12 11.06 4.36 21.11
C LEU A 12 9.79 4.39 20.25
N VAL A 13 9.25 5.58 19.98
CA VAL A 13 8.05 5.76 19.13
C VAL A 13 8.30 5.28 17.71
N VAL A 14 9.46 5.63 17.12
CA VAL A 14 9.85 5.17 15.79
C VAL A 14 9.95 3.64 15.77
N LEU A 15 10.54 3.03 16.79
CA LEU A 15 10.68 1.57 16.87
C LEU A 15 9.32 0.87 16.96
N ILE A 16 8.40 1.37 17.79
CA ILE A 16 7.05 0.80 17.96
C ILE A 16 6.25 0.89 16.66
N ILE A 17 6.28 2.05 15.98
CA ILE A 17 5.55 2.25 14.73
C ILE A 17 6.12 1.38 13.60
N ASN A 18 7.43 1.17 13.57
CA ASN A 18 8.10 0.35 12.55
C ASN A 18 8.17 -1.14 12.90
N PHE A 19 7.72 -1.55 14.08
CA PHE A 19 7.68 -2.96 14.48
C PHE A 19 7.03 -3.89 13.42
N PRO A 20 5.86 -3.60 12.82
CA PRO A 20 5.28 -4.45 11.77
C PRO A 20 6.16 -4.54 10.51
N PHE A 21 6.94 -3.50 10.21
CA PHE A 21 7.88 -3.51 9.09
C PHE A 21 9.07 -4.43 9.38
N LEU A 22 9.65 -4.35 10.59
CA LEU A 22 10.70 -5.26 11.04
C LEU A 22 10.20 -6.71 11.06
N ALA A 23 8.97 -6.96 11.52
CA ALA A 23 8.35 -8.28 11.49
C ALA A 23 8.22 -8.83 10.05
N THR A 24 7.86 -7.97 9.10
CA THR A 24 7.78 -8.34 7.68
C THR A 24 9.14 -8.75 7.11
N ILE A 25 10.20 -8.02 7.45
CA ILE A 25 11.58 -8.36 7.04
C ILE A 25 12.01 -9.70 7.64
N MET A 26 11.72 -9.93 8.93
CA MET A 26 12.00 -11.20 9.58
C MET A 26 11.28 -12.38 8.90
N ILE A 27 10.04 -12.20 8.46
CA ILE A 27 9.28 -13.23 7.73
C ILE A 27 9.86 -13.46 6.33
N SER A 28 10.32 -12.41 5.65
CA SER A 28 10.86 -12.53 4.29
C SER A 28 12.13 -13.38 4.20
N LEU A 29 12.88 -13.50 5.30
CA LEU A 29 14.12 -14.28 5.43
C LEU A 29 13.90 -15.72 5.94
N LYS A 30 12.67 -16.07 6.35
CA LYS A 30 12.30 -17.42 6.80
C LYS A 30 11.98 -18.33 5.62
N THR A 31 12.17 -19.64 5.80
CA THR A 31 11.81 -20.63 4.76
C THR A 31 10.28 -20.80 4.68
N PRO A 32 9.71 -21.14 3.50
CA PRO A 32 8.26 -21.34 3.34
C PRO A 32 7.68 -22.36 4.34
N SER A 33 8.44 -23.41 4.64
CA SER A 33 8.08 -24.45 5.62
C SER A 33 7.97 -23.92 7.06
N GLN A 34 8.75 -22.90 7.43
CA GLN A 34 8.71 -22.28 8.76
C GLN A 34 7.60 -21.23 8.89
N ILE A 35 7.11 -20.69 7.77
CA ILE A 35 5.98 -19.74 7.74
C ILE A 35 4.66 -20.47 7.97
N SER A 36 4.50 -21.67 7.40
CA SER A 36 3.31 -22.50 7.55
C SER A 36 3.29 -23.36 8.82
N ALA A 37 4.37 -23.37 9.61
CA ALA A 37 4.44 -24.09 10.88
C ALA A 37 3.78 -23.30 12.02
N SER A 38 3.04 -24.01 12.87
CA SER A 38 2.43 -23.49 14.11
C SER A 38 3.08 -24.23 15.28
N PRO A 39 3.91 -23.60 16.14
CA PRO A 39 4.27 -22.19 16.26
C PRO A 39 5.45 -21.74 15.36
N GLN A 40 5.47 -20.45 15.01
CA GLN A 40 6.57 -19.86 14.22
C GLN A 40 7.85 -19.77 15.07
N PRO A 41 8.96 -20.42 14.68
CA PRO A 41 10.20 -20.32 15.44
C PRO A 41 10.74 -18.89 15.42
N LEU A 42 11.14 -18.38 16.60
CA LEU A 42 11.76 -17.06 16.77
C LEU A 42 13.24 -17.06 16.34
N VAL A 43 13.89 -18.23 16.34
CA VAL A 43 15.27 -18.45 15.89
C VAL A 43 15.23 -19.20 14.56
N PHE A 44 15.68 -18.58 13.48
CA PHE A 44 15.70 -19.15 12.14
C PHE A 44 17.05 -18.89 11.47
N ILE A 45 17.44 -19.76 10.55
CA ILE A 45 18.63 -19.57 9.71
C ILE A 45 18.21 -18.59 8.60
N PRO A 46 18.79 -17.38 8.50
CA PRO A 46 18.43 -16.44 7.47
C PRO A 46 18.77 -17.03 6.09
N THR A 47 17.77 -17.19 5.22
CA THR A 47 17.98 -17.76 3.87
C THR A 47 17.58 -16.78 2.78
N LEU A 48 18.46 -16.59 1.79
CA LEU A 48 18.18 -15.82 0.56
C LEU A 48 17.45 -16.64 -0.50
N LYS A 49 17.24 -17.93 -0.25
CA LYS A 49 16.59 -18.87 -1.18
C LYS A 49 15.17 -18.43 -1.54
N ASN A 50 14.43 -17.82 -0.61
CA ASN A 50 13.08 -17.31 -0.87
C ASN A 50 13.07 -16.24 -1.99
N TYR A 51 14.04 -15.32 -1.99
CA TYR A 51 14.14 -14.30 -3.04
C TYR A 51 14.55 -14.90 -4.38
N ILE A 52 15.49 -15.85 -4.38
CA ILE A 52 15.93 -16.54 -5.60
C ILE A 52 14.79 -17.37 -6.20
N ASP A 53 14.04 -18.09 -5.36
CA ASP A 53 12.88 -18.87 -5.79
C ASP A 53 11.80 -17.97 -6.40
N VAL A 54 11.50 -16.81 -5.81
CA VAL A 54 10.50 -15.85 -6.35
C VAL A 54 10.94 -15.24 -7.69
N LEU A 55 12.24 -15.02 -7.89
CA LEU A 55 12.79 -14.41 -9.11
C LEU A 55 13.06 -15.44 -10.24
N THR A 56 13.36 -16.69 -9.89
CA THR A 56 13.79 -17.73 -10.85
C THR A 56 12.66 -18.70 -11.19
N SER A 57 11.65 -18.84 -10.32
CA SER A 57 10.55 -19.79 -10.56
C SER A 57 9.69 -19.35 -11.74
N SER A 58 9.72 -20.14 -12.82
CA SER A 58 8.94 -19.89 -14.04
C SER A 58 7.41 -19.92 -13.84
N SER A 59 6.92 -20.49 -12.73
CA SER A 59 5.49 -20.52 -12.40
C SER A 59 4.95 -19.19 -11.87
N LEU A 60 5.81 -18.33 -11.31
CA LEU A 60 5.44 -17.02 -10.80
C LEU A 60 6.06 -15.98 -11.74
N LYS A 61 5.27 -15.43 -12.67
CA LYS A 61 5.69 -14.33 -13.56
C LYS A 61 5.85 -13.00 -12.79
N PHE A 62 6.61 -13.01 -11.69
CA PHE A 62 6.76 -11.90 -10.76
C PHE A 62 7.24 -10.63 -11.48
N GLY A 63 8.21 -10.76 -12.40
CA GLY A 63 8.68 -9.64 -13.21
C GLY A 63 7.58 -8.98 -14.06
N HIS A 64 6.64 -9.76 -14.60
CA HIS A 64 5.51 -9.23 -15.36
C HIS A 64 4.47 -8.55 -14.45
N TYR A 65 4.21 -9.10 -13.27
CA TYR A 65 3.31 -8.44 -12.31
C TYR A 65 3.89 -7.11 -11.82
N LEU A 66 5.20 -7.08 -11.55
CA LEU A 66 5.90 -5.87 -11.14
C LEU A 66 5.83 -4.79 -12.22
N SER A 67 6.11 -5.14 -13.49
CA SER A 67 6.04 -4.19 -14.59
C SER A 67 4.61 -3.70 -14.82
N ASN A 68 3.62 -4.60 -14.80
CA ASN A 68 2.22 -4.23 -14.98
C ASN A 68 1.75 -3.25 -13.90
N SER A 69 1.97 -3.55 -12.62
CA SER A 69 1.60 -2.65 -11.53
C SER A 69 2.35 -1.31 -11.59
N PHE A 70 3.63 -1.32 -11.98
CA PHE A 70 4.41 -0.11 -12.18
C PHE A 70 3.81 0.77 -13.28
N PHE A 71 3.53 0.21 -14.46
CA PHE A 71 2.93 0.95 -15.57
C PHE A 71 1.53 1.44 -15.22
N LEU A 72 0.69 0.63 -14.58
CA LEU A 72 -0.65 1.05 -14.15
C LEU A 72 -0.60 2.20 -13.14
N ALA A 73 0.28 2.14 -12.14
CA ALA A 73 0.44 3.19 -11.14
C ALA A 73 0.99 4.49 -11.78
N LEU A 74 1.98 4.37 -12.67
CA LEU A 74 2.56 5.50 -13.36
C LEU A 74 1.56 6.19 -14.29
N LEU A 75 0.86 5.42 -15.12
CA LEU A 75 -0.19 5.96 -15.98
C LEU A 75 -1.32 6.57 -15.15
N GLY A 76 -1.81 5.86 -14.14
CA GLY A 76 -2.88 6.36 -13.28
C GLY A 76 -2.54 7.68 -12.59
N THR A 77 -1.31 7.83 -12.10
CA THR A 77 -0.85 9.08 -11.48
C THR A 77 -0.69 10.21 -12.50
N VAL A 78 -0.10 9.95 -13.67
CA VAL A 78 0.06 10.94 -14.74
C VAL A 78 -1.30 11.41 -15.26
N PHE A 79 -2.22 10.49 -15.55
CA PHE A 79 -3.58 10.84 -15.97
C PHE A 79 -4.33 11.63 -14.89
N ALA A 80 -4.22 11.24 -13.62
CA ALA A 80 -4.83 11.98 -12.53
C ALA A 80 -4.29 13.42 -12.43
N ILE A 81 -2.98 13.63 -12.60
CA ILE A 81 -2.35 14.95 -12.55
C ILE A 81 -2.80 15.81 -13.73
N ILE A 82 -2.78 15.26 -14.95
CA ILE A 82 -3.18 15.98 -16.18
C ILE A 82 -4.63 16.47 -16.08
N LEU A 83 -5.53 15.71 -15.46
CA LEU A 83 -6.92 16.11 -15.26
C LEU A 83 -7.12 17.02 -14.03
N ALA A 84 -6.41 16.76 -12.93
CA ALA A 84 -6.58 17.51 -11.69
C ALA A 84 -5.98 18.93 -11.76
N LEU A 85 -4.86 19.12 -12.46
CA LEU A 85 -4.20 20.43 -12.59
C LEU A 85 -5.09 21.51 -13.24
N PRO A 86 -5.68 21.31 -14.44
CA PRO A 86 -6.55 22.31 -15.06
C PRO A 86 -7.83 22.53 -14.24
N ALA A 87 -8.39 21.46 -13.64
CA ALA A 87 -9.55 21.57 -12.77
C ALA A 87 -9.25 22.43 -11.52
N ALA A 88 -8.12 22.21 -10.86
CA ALA A 88 -7.69 23.00 -9.71
C ALA A 88 -7.39 24.46 -10.10
N TYR A 89 -6.72 24.69 -11.23
CA TYR A 89 -6.41 26.02 -11.73
C TYR A 89 -7.69 26.84 -12.00
N GLY A 90 -8.68 26.26 -12.67
CA GLY A 90 -9.96 26.92 -12.96
C GLY A 90 -10.73 27.32 -11.69
N ILE A 91 -10.73 26.47 -10.66
CA ILE A 91 -11.40 26.76 -9.38
C ILE A 91 -10.71 27.91 -8.64
N VAL A 92 -9.37 27.94 -8.61
CA VAL A 92 -8.62 28.98 -7.89
C VAL A 92 -8.67 30.31 -8.62
N ARG A 93 -8.46 30.32 -9.94
CA ARG A 93 -8.35 31.57 -10.71
C ARG A 93 -9.70 32.20 -11.01
N ASN A 94 -10.68 31.41 -11.42
CA ASN A 94 -11.97 31.92 -11.90
C ASN A 94 -13.09 31.77 -10.85
N GLY A 95 -12.80 31.16 -9.70
CA GLY A 95 -13.78 30.95 -8.61
C GLY A 95 -14.94 30.01 -8.98
N VAL A 96 -14.86 29.34 -10.14
CA VAL A 96 -16.00 28.60 -10.73
C VAL A 96 -16.32 27.39 -9.86
N GLY A 97 -17.57 27.33 -9.39
CA GLY A 97 -18.12 26.14 -8.73
C GLY A 97 -17.50 25.78 -7.38
N LYS A 98 -16.75 26.68 -6.73
CA LYS A 98 -16.19 26.47 -5.37
C LYS A 98 -17.23 26.02 -4.34
N ARG A 99 -18.48 26.50 -4.46
CA ARG A 99 -19.60 26.18 -3.55
C ARG A 99 -20.28 24.84 -3.85
N ILE A 100 -20.13 24.29 -5.06
CA ILE A 100 -20.85 23.08 -5.50
C ILE A 100 -19.86 21.94 -5.75
N LEU A 101 -18.79 22.17 -6.52
CA LEU A 101 -17.79 21.14 -6.85
C LEU A 101 -16.99 20.68 -5.63
N LEU A 102 -16.52 21.58 -4.76
CA LEU A 102 -15.72 21.17 -3.59
C LEU A 102 -16.48 20.24 -2.63
N PRO A 103 -17.69 20.57 -2.16
CA PRO A 103 -18.43 19.64 -1.30
C PRO A 103 -18.80 18.36 -2.05
N PHE A 104 -19.11 18.43 -3.35
CA PHE A 104 -19.41 17.23 -4.14
C PHE A 104 -18.22 16.25 -4.20
N ILE A 105 -17.02 16.76 -4.46
CA ILE A 105 -15.78 15.96 -4.50
C ILE A 105 -15.48 15.31 -3.14
N ILE A 106 -15.72 16.03 -2.04
CA ILE A 106 -15.49 15.52 -0.68
C ILE A 106 -16.49 14.41 -0.36
N ASN A 107 -17.78 14.61 -0.67
CA ASN A 107 -18.81 13.58 -0.48
C ASN A 107 -18.48 12.30 -1.25
N LEU A 108 -17.95 12.42 -2.47
CA LEU A 108 -17.55 11.27 -3.28
C LEU A 108 -16.36 10.49 -2.70
N ARG A 109 -15.38 11.18 -2.07
CA ARG A 109 -14.23 10.53 -1.41
C ARG A 109 -14.59 9.82 -0.11
N SER A 110 -15.61 10.31 0.59
CA SER A 110 -16.13 9.67 1.80
C SER A 110 -17.03 8.46 1.50
N PHE A 111 -17.37 8.23 0.22
CA PHE A 111 -18.22 7.11 -0.16
C PHE A 111 -17.51 5.77 0.10
N PRO A 112 -18.14 4.80 0.80
CA PRO A 112 -17.50 3.54 1.15
C PRO A 112 -17.25 2.70 -0.11
N GLN A 113 -15.97 2.47 -0.41
CA GLN A 113 -15.54 1.72 -1.60
C GLN A 113 -16.01 0.26 -1.62
N LYS A 114 -16.32 -0.33 -0.45
CA LYS A 114 -16.83 -1.69 -0.34
C LYS A 114 -18.20 -1.88 -1.02
N GLY A 115 -19.02 -0.83 -1.11
CA GLY A 115 -20.34 -0.91 -1.75
C GLY A 115 -20.30 -0.90 -3.28
N VAL A 116 -19.22 -0.39 -3.89
CA VAL A 116 -19.10 -0.26 -5.35
C VAL A 116 -18.64 -1.57 -6.00
N SER A 117 -17.84 -2.37 -5.29
CA SER A 117 -17.32 -3.64 -5.82
C SER A 117 -18.40 -4.73 -5.95
N CYS A 118 -19.47 -4.73 -5.14
CA CYS A 118 -20.54 -5.73 -5.26
C CYS A 118 -21.56 -5.44 -6.38
N ARG A 119 -21.38 -4.37 -7.17
CA ARG A 119 -22.26 -4.07 -8.31
C ARG A 119 -21.84 -4.78 -9.60
N ASN A 120 -20.57 -5.18 -9.73
CA ASN A 120 -20.02 -5.67 -11.02
C ASN A 120 -19.71 -7.17 -11.06
N THR A 121 -20.15 -7.95 -10.08
CA THR A 121 -19.98 -9.40 -10.12
C THR A 121 -21.15 -10.06 -9.40
N SER A 122 -21.88 -10.92 -10.12
CA SER A 122 -22.98 -11.76 -9.62
C SER A 122 -22.55 -12.80 -8.56
N LEU A 123 -21.45 -12.57 -7.86
CA LEU A 123 -20.77 -13.46 -6.92
C LEU A 123 -20.83 -12.99 -5.46
N CYS A 124 -21.56 -11.91 -5.16
CA CYS A 124 -21.73 -11.37 -3.80
C CYS A 124 -22.72 -12.22 -2.94
N ILE A 125 -23.24 -13.35 -3.43
CA ILE A 125 -24.22 -14.22 -2.71
C ILE A 125 -23.64 -15.57 -2.22
N LEU A 126 -22.39 -15.94 -2.58
CA LEU A 126 -21.86 -17.30 -2.29
C LEU A 126 -20.67 -17.35 -1.30
N ARG A 127 -20.57 -16.43 -0.34
CA ARG A 127 -19.61 -16.58 0.76
C ARG A 127 -20.14 -16.12 2.11
#